data_AF-A0A8S0FWR9-F1
#
_entry.id   AF-A0A8S0FWR9-F1
#
_cell.length_a   1.000
_cell.length_b   1.000
_cell.length_c   1.000
_cell.angle_alpha   90.00
_cell.angle_beta   90.00
_cell.angle_gamma   90.00
#
_symmetry.space_group_name_H-M   'P 1'
#
loop_
_entity.id
_entity.type
_entity.pdbx_description
1 polymer ?
#
loop_
_entity_poly.entity_id
_entity_poly.type
_entity_poly.pdbx_seq_one_letter_code
_entity_poly.pdbx_strand_id
1 'polypeptide(L)'
;MAWLRAQSASETIREYRSQAEHVRDELTAKALAALEQGGDAQAIMQDLAWKLTNRLIHAPTKSLQQAARDGDNERLNILRDSLGLE
;
A
#
# COMPACT_ATOMS: atom_id res chain seq x y z
N MET A 1 8.42 -27.98 -12.60
CA MET A 1 7.93 -26.69 -13.13
C MET A 1 6.87 -26.00 -12.27
N ALA A 2 5.88 -26.70 -11.69
CA ALA A 2 4.88 -26.06 -10.80
C ALA A 2 5.48 -25.50 -9.49
N TRP A 3 6.47 -26.20 -8.91
CA TRP A 3 7.15 -25.79 -7.68
C TRP A 3 7.93 -24.46 -7.81
N LEU A 4 8.63 -24.25 -8.94
CA LEU A 4 9.33 -22.99 -9.24
C LEU A 4 8.37 -21.79 -9.37
N ARG A 5 7.17 -21.98 -9.92
CA ARG A 5 6.13 -20.93 -10.01
C ARG A 5 5.49 -20.61 -8.67
N ALA A 6 5.30 -21.61 -7.80
CA ALA A 6 4.80 -21.39 -6.44
C ALA A 6 5.83 -20.63 -5.58
N GLN A 7 7.12 -20.92 -5.76
CA GLN A 7 8.21 -20.21 -5.08
C GLN A 7 8.27 -18.73 -5.49
N SER A 8 8.19 -18.43 -6.80
CA SER A 8 8.25 -17.05 -7.29
C SER A 8 7.04 -16.21 -6.88
N ALA A 9 5.85 -16.81 -6.82
CA ALA A 9 4.65 -16.15 -6.30
C ALA A 9 4.79 -15.82 -4.79
N SER A 10 5.38 -16.72 -4.01
CA SER A 10 5.66 -16.51 -2.58
C SER A 10 6.62 -15.34 -2.34
N GLU A 11 7.67 -15.24 -3.17
CA GLU A 11 8.63 -14.12 -3.10
C GLU A 11 7.96 -12.78 -3.41
N THR A 12 7.11 -12.72 -4.44
CA THR A 12 6.37 -11.49 -4.80
C THR A 12 5.44 -11.04 -3.66
N ILE A 13 4.70 -11.98 -3.05
CA ILE A 13 3.82 -11.68 -1.90
C ILE A 13 4.64 -11.16 -0.71
N ARG A 14 5.78 -11.80 -0.44
CA ARG A 14 6.68 -11.39 0.65
C ARG A 14 7.22 -9.99 0.43
N GLU A 15 7.66 -9.69 -0.78
CA GLU A 15 8.15 -8.36 -1.14
C GLU A 15 7.06 -7.30 -0.95
N TYR A 16 5.86 -7.54 -1.46
CA TYR A 16 4.73 -6.62 -1.31
C TYR A 16 4.41 -6.32 0.17
N ARG A 17 4.38 -7.36 1.01
CA ARG A 17 4.16 -7.20 2.46
C ARG A 17 5.28 -6.44 3.13
N SER A 18 6.53 -6.76 2.80
CA SER A 18 7.70 -6.10 3.37
C SER A 18 7.74 -4.60 3.02
N GLN A 19 7.34 -4.22 1.80
CA GLN A 19 7.21 -2.81 1.42
C GLN A 19 6.15 -2.08 2.25
N ALA A 20 4.99 -2.71 2.48
CA ALA A 20 3.93 -2.13 3.31
C ALA A 20 4.35 -1.99 4.78
N GLU A 21 5.02 -2.99 5.33
CA GLU A 21 5.57 -2.98 6.69
C GLU A 21 6.62 -1.88 6.86
N HIS A 22 7.53 -1.73 5.90
CA HIS A 22 8.55 -0.68 5.92
C HIS A 22 7.92 0.72 5.97
N VAL A 23 6.90 0.96 5.16
CA VAL A 23 6.14 2.23 5.17
C VAL A 23 5.48 2.48 6.52
N ARG A 24 4.83 1.46 7.11
CA ARG A 24 4.23 1.56 8.44
C ARG A 24 5.26 1.94 9.48
N ASP A 25 6.39 1.24 9.50
CA ASP A 25 7.42 1.40 10.53
C ASP A 25 8.09 2.78 10.42
N GLU A 26 8.38 3.26 9.21
CA GLU A 26 8.92 4.60 8.97
C GLU A 26 7.98 5.70 9.49
N LEU A 27 6.68 5.62 9.15
CA LEU A 27 5.71 6.62 9.56
C LEU A 27 5.44 6.57 11.06
N THR A 28 5.40 5.37 11.64
CA THR A 28 5.24 5.17 13.08
C THR A 28 6.40 5.77 13.85
N ALA A 29 7.64 5.54 13.41
CA ALA A 29 8.83 6.11 14.05
C ALA A 29 8.79 7.65 14.05
N LYS A 30 8.36 8.28 12.95
CA LYS A 30 8.19 9.74 12.87
C LYS A 30 7.10 10.25 13.81
N ALA A 31 5.97 9.55 13.89
CA ALA A 31 4.88 9.91 14.78
C ALA A 31 5.31 9.82 16.26
N LEU A 32 6.00 8.74 16.64
CA LEU A 32 6.54 8.57 18.00
C LEU A 32 7.53 9.69 18.35
N ALA A 33 8.47 10.00 17.47
CA ALA A 33 9.42 11.09 17.69
C ALA A 33 8.71 12.46 17.88
N ALA A 34 7.64 12.72 17.13
CA ALA A 34 6.86 13.95 17.28
C ALA A 34 6.08 14.00 18.61
N LEU A 35 5.58 12.86 19.08
CA LEU A 35 4.93 12.74 20.39
C LEU A 35 5.93 12.99 21.53
N GLU A 36 7.13 12.43 21.44
CA GLU A 36 8.20 12.63 22.42
C GLU A 36 8.65 14.10 22.51
N GLN A 37 8.54 14.84 21.41
CA GLN A 37 8.82 16.28 21.36
C GLN A 37 7.67 17.14 21.89
N GLY A 38 6.59 16.54 22.39
CA GLY A 38 5.43 17.23 22.95
C GLY A 38 4.44 17.76 21.91
N GLY A 39 4.45 17.22 20.70
CA GLY A 39 3.47 17.58 19.68
C GLY A 39 2.04 17.14 20.04
N ASP A 40 1.04 17.76 19.41
CA ASP A 40 -0.36 17.42 19.62
C ASP A 40 -0.65 15.97 19.16
N ALA A 41 -1.02 15.13 20.12
CA ALA A 41 -1.21 13.70 19.87
C ALA A 41 -2.32 13.40 18.87
N GLN A 42 -3.41 14.19 18.88
CA GLN A 42 -4.52 13.98 17.98
C GLN A 42 -4.13 14.33 16.54
N ALA A 43 -3.45 15.45 16.34
CA ALA A 43 -2.95 15.87 15.03
C ALA A 43 -1.92 14.88 14.48
N ILE A 44 -0.98 14.42 15.31
CA ILE A 44 0.04 13.44 14.89
C ILE A 44 -0.61 12.11 14.48
N MET A 45 -1.57 11.61 15.24
CA MET A 45 -2.24 10.35 14.91
C MET A 45 -3.09 10.46 13.63
N GLN A 46 -3.75 11.61 13.42
CA GLN A 46 -4.48 11.87 12.17
C GLN A 46 -3.54 11.95 10.96
N ASP A 47 -2.39 12.62 11.10
CA ASP A 47 -1.38 12.71 10.05
C ASP A 47 -0.75 11.34 9.72
N LEU A 48 -0.43 10.54 10.74
CA LEU A 48 0.03 9.16 10.57
C LEU A 48 -0.98 8.33 9.76
N ALA A 49 -2.25 8.35 10.18
CA ALA A 49 -3.30 7.58 9.50
C ALA A 49 -3.46 8.03 8.04
N TRP A 50 -3.51 9.34 7.79
CA TRP A 50 -3.64 9.89 6.44
C TRP A 50 -2.44 9.54 5.55
N LYS A 51 -1.20 9.71 6.05
CA LYS A 51 0.01 9.36 5.30
C LYS A 51 0.10 7.87 5.01
N LEU A 52 -0.22 7.02 5.99
CA LEU A 52 -0.18 5.58 5.85
C LEU A 52 -1.16 5.11 4.78
N THR A 53 -2.42 5.54 4.87
CA THR A 53 -3.46 5.19 3.87
C THR A 53 -3.02 5.62 2.48
N ASN A 54 -2.61 6.89 2.30
CA ASN A 54 -2.20 7.39 1.00
C ASN A 54 -1.01 6.63 0.42
N ARG A 55 -0.02 6.29 1.26
CA ARG A 55 1.19 5.60 0.80
C ARG A 55 0.89 4.16 0.38
N LEU A 56 0.02 3.46 1.11
CA LEU A 56 -0.38 2.09 0.79
C LEU A 56 -1.25 2.01 -0.49
N ILE A 57 -2.16 2.98 -0.69
CA ILE A 57 -3.07 2.94 -1.85
C ILE A 57 -2.53 3.60 -3.10
N HIS A 58 -1.38 4.29 -3.05
CA HIS A 58 -0.87 5.07 -4.18
C HIS A 58 -0.64 4.22 -5.44
N ALA A 59 0.10 3.11 -5.30
CA ALA A 59 0.41 2.23 -6.42
C ALA A 59 -0.85 1.60 -7.06
N PRO A 60 -1.77 0.96 -6.32
CA PRO A 60 -2.98 0.40 -6.91
C PRO A 60 -3.90 1.49 -7.51
N THR A 61 -4.02 2.65 -6.87
CA THR A 61 -4.81 3.78 -7.41
C THR A 61 -4.26 4.25 -8.75
N LYS A 62 -2.93 4.37 -8.87
CA LYS A 62 -2.27 4.74 -10.13
C LYS A 62 -2.50 3.69 -11.22
N SER A 63 -2.45 2.41 -10.89
CA SER A 63 -2.72 1.32 -11.83
C SER A 63 -4.17 1.32 -12.33
N LEU A 64 -5.14 1.54 -11.43
CA LEU A 64 -6.55 1.70 -11.79
C LEU A 64 -6.76 2.89 -12.73
N GLN A 65 -6.19 4.05 -12.39
CA GLN A 65 -6.27 5.26 -13.21
C GLN A 65 -5.66 5.04 -14.60
N GLN A 66 -4.54 4.32 -14.68
CA GLN A 66 -3.89 4.03 -15.95
C GLN A 66 -4.75 3.10 -16.82
N ALA A 67 -5.25 1.99 -16.27
CA ALA A 67 -6.14 1.09 -17.01
C ALA A 67 -7.40 1.80 -17.52
N ALA A 68 -8.01 2.66 -16.70
CA ALA A 68 -9.16 3.47 -17.10
C ALA A 68 -8.82 4.47 -18.23
N ARG A 69 -7.66 5.13 -18.17
CA ARG A 69 -7.18 6.05 -19.23
C ARG A 69 -6.90 5.33 -20.54
N ASP A 70 -6.36 4.12 -20.46
CA ASP A 70 -6.02 3.30 -21.62
C ASP A 70 -7.26 2.64 -22.27
N GLY A 71 -8.44 2.73 -21.62
CA GLY A 71 -9.66 2.05 -22.07
C GLY A 71 -9.60 0.53 -21.92
N ASP A 72 -8.66 0.02 -21.13
CA ASP A 72 -8.42 -1.41 -20.92
C ASP A 72 -9.34 -1.94 -19.80
N ASN A 73 -10.56 -2.27 -20.20
CA ASN A 73 -11.61 -2.75 -19.28
C ASN A 73 -11.26 -4.11 -18.63
N GLU A 74 -10.54 -4.99 -19.33
CA GLU A 74 -10.14 -6.28 -18.78
C GLU A 74 -9.14 -6.08 -17.64
N ARG A 75 -8.08 -5.29 -17.88
CA ARG A 75 -7.11 -4.93 -16.85
C ARG A 75 -7.75 -4.18 -15.70
N LEU A 76 -8.70 -3.28 -15.97
CA LEU A 76 -9.43 -2.55 -14.94
C LEU A 76 -10.21 -3.52 -14.03
N ASN A 77 -10.92 -4.50 -14.59
CA ASN A 77 -11.67 -5.48 -13.82
C ASN A 77 -10.75 -6.38 -12.97
N ILE A 78 -9.64 -6.87 -13.53
CA ILE A 78 -8.66 -7.66 -12.77
C ILE A 78 -8.12 -6.87 -11.57
N LEU A 79 -7.81 -5.58 -11.76
CA LEU A 79 -7.33 -4.72 -10.68
C LEU A 79 -8.41 -4.49 -9.62
N ARG A 80 -9.66 -4.27 -10.02
CA ARG A 80 -10.81 -4.14 -9.11
C ARG A 80 -10.99 -5.39 -8.25
N ASP A 81 -11.01 -6.57 -8.88
CA ASP A 81 -11.14 -7.86 -8.20
C ASP A 81 -9.98 -8.07 -7.20
N SER A 82 -8.75 -7.75 -7.61
CA SER A 82 -7.56 -7.87 -6.75
C SER A 82 -7.60 -6.98 -5.50
N LEU A 83 -8.38 -5.89 -5.55
CA LEU A 83 -8.60 -4.95 -4.45
C LEU A 83 -9.89 -5.22 -3.67
N GLY A 84 -10.66 -6.24 -4.05
CA GLY A 84 -11.96 -6.56 -3.44
C GLY A 84 -13.06 -5.56 -3.76
N LEU A 85 -12.96 -4.85 -4.90
CA LEU A 85 -13.96 -3.90 -5.37
C LEU A 85 -14.89 -4.59 -6.38
N GLU A 86 -16.02 -5.13 -5.92
CA GLU A 86 -17.11 -5.59 -6.81
C GLU A 86 -17.89 -4.38 -7.36
#